data_AF-A0A4S1G695-F1
#
_entry.id   AF-A0A4S1G695-F1
#
_cell.length_a   1.000
_cell.length_b   1.000
_cell.length_c   1.000
_cell.angle_alpha   90.00
_cell.angle_beta   90.00
_cell.angle_gamma   90.00
#
_symmetry.space_group_name_H-M   'P 1'
#
loop_
_entity.id
_entity.type
_entity.pdbx_description
1 polymer ?
#
loop_
_entity_poly.entity_id
_entity_poly.type
_entity_poly.pdbx_seq_one_letter_code
_entity_poly.pdbx_strand_id
1 'polypeptide(L)'
;VDPGVGMQGFQAREIAFGLGLESNLIGKATETILGCYQVFRDYDASMLEINPLVVTRDGSLVALDAKMSFDENALFRRPEISELRDKSQEDPRETFASDRGLSYVGLDANIGCIINGAGLAMPTMDM
;
A
#
# COMPACT_ATOMS: atom_id res chain seq x y z
N VAL A 1 7.81 -14.76 3.09
CA VAL A 1 6.61 -15.58 2.82
C VAL A 1 6.83 -16.26 1.48
N ASP A 2 6.62 -17.57 1.39
CA ASP A 2 6.69 -18.27 0.11
C ASP A 2 5.37 -18.09 -0.67
N PRO A 3 5.38 -17.64 -1.94
CA PRO A 3 4.16 -17.39 -2.69
C PRO A 3 3.29 -18.63 -2.95
N GLY A 4 3.88 -19.82 -3.04
CA GLY A 4 3.18 -21.07 -3.37
C GLY A 4 2.31 -21.59 -2.22
N VAL A 5 2.72 -21.33 -0.98
CA VAL A 5 1.97 -21.73 0.21
C VAL A 5 1.30 -20.56 0.94
N GLY A 6 1.74 -19.33 0.67
CA GLY A 6 1.30 -18.12 1.38
C GLY A 6 1.80 -18.05 2.82
N MET A 7 1.38 -17.00 3.54
CA MET A 7 1.77 -16.81 4.93
C MET A 7 1.15 -17.89 5.81
N GLN A 8 2.00 -18.59 6.57
CA GLN A 8 1.58 -19.65 7.47
C GLN A 8 1.27 -19.11 8.86
N GLY A 9 0.36 -19.77 9.58
CA GLY A 9 -0.02 -19.36 10.93
C GLY A 9 1.14 -19.30 11.93
N PHE A 10 2.19 -20.12 11.75
CA PHE A 10 3.38 -20.04 12.62
C PHE A 10 4.19 -18.76 12.39
N GLN A 11 4.27 -18.26 11.14
CA GLN A 11 4.96 -17.01 10.81
C GLN A 11 4.22 -15.81 11.40
N ALA A 12 2.88 -15.80 11.27
CA ALA A 12 2.04 -14.77 11.87
C ALA A 12 2.14 -14.78 13.42
N ARG A 13 2.20 -15.96 14.04
CA ARG A 13 2.43 -16.08 15.50
C ARG A 13 3.80 -15.57 15.92
N GLU A 14 4.85 -15.87 15.17
CA GLU A 14 6.22 -15.38 15.45
C GLU A 14 6.26 -13.86 15.45
N ILE A 15 5.63 -13.23 14.44
CA ILE A 15 5.47 -11.76 14.39
C ILE A 15 4.66 -11.28 15.61
N ALA A 16 3.52 -11.90 15.92
CA ALA A 16 2.67 -11.50 17.04
C ALA A 16 3.42 -11.54 18.40
N PHE A 17 4.27 -12.55 18.63
CA PHE A 17 5.13 -12.59 19.82
C PHE A 17 6.21 -11.50 19.79
N GLY A 18 6.76 -11.18 18.60
CA GLY A 18 7.72 -10.10 18.42
C GLY A 18 7.16 -8.69 18.69
N LEU A 19 5.83 -8.52 18.69
CA LEU A 19 5.16 -7.25 19.03
C LEU A 19 5.12 -6.97 20.54
N GLY A 20 5.51 -7.91 21.41
CA GLY A 20 5.52 -7.71 22.85
C GLY A 20 4.12 -7.61 23.48
N LEU A 21 3.11 -8.21 22.84
CA LEU A 21 1.73 -8.22 23.32
C LEU A 21 1.53 -9.23 24.46
N GLU A 22 0.49 -9.01 25.29
CA GLU A 22 0.05 -9.98 26.29
C GLU A 22 -0.42 -11.29 25.63
N SER A 23 -0.27 -12.42 26.34
CA SER A 23 -0.49 -13.76 25.78
C SER A 23 -1.92 -14.00 25.28
N ASN A 24 -2.92 -13.36 25.90
CA ASN A 24 -4.32 -13.39 25.48
C ASN A 24 -4.57 -12.69 24.14
N LEU A 25 -3.73 -11.72 23.76
CA LEU A 25 -3.84 -10.96 22.51
C LEU A 25 -3.13 -11.62 21.33
N ILE A 26 -2.23 -12.57 21.58
CA ILE A 26 -1.43 -13.23 20.54
C ILE A 26 -2.31 -13.90 19.48
N GLY A 27 -3.42 -14.53 19.90
CA GLY A 27 -4.38 -15.11 18.96
C GLY A 27 -4.97 -14.08 18.02
N LYS A 28 -5.44 -12.95 18.57
CA LYS A 28 -6.04 -11.86 17.79
C LYS A 28 -5.04 -11.16 16.88
N ALA A 29 -3.81 -10.95 17.36
CA ALA A 29 -2.73 -10.40 16.56
C ALA A 29 -2.37 -11.31 15.39
N THR A 30 -2.29 -12.63 15.63
CA THR A 30 -2.04 -13.63 14.58
C THR A 30 -3.12 -13.59 13.50
N GLU A 31 -4.40 -13.57 13.89
CA GLU A 31 -5.52 -13.44 12.95
C GLU A 31 -5.43 -12.14 12.14
N THR A 32 -5.12 -11.03 12.81
CA THR A 32 -4.99 -9.71 12.16
C THR A 32 -3.88 -9.71 11.12
N ILE A 33 -2.70 -10.27 11.45
CA ILE A 33 -1.55 -10.38 10.55
C ILE A 33 -1.87 -11.26 9.33
N LEU A 34 -2.54 -12.40 9.55
CA LEU A 34 -2.98 -13.27 8.44
C LEU A 34 -4.00 -12.56 7.54
N GLY A 35 -4.95 -11.83 8.13
CA GLY A 35 -5.92 -11.03 7.39
C GLY A 35 -5.24 -9.92 6.57
N CYS A 36 -4.25 -9.22 7.14
CA CYS A 36 -3.46 -8.23 6.41
C CYS A 36 -2.74 -8.84 5.22
N TYR A 37 -2.13 -10.02 5.39
CA TYR A 37 -1.49 -10.73 4.30
C TYR A 37 -2.48 -11.15 3.20
N GLN A 38 -3.65 -11.67 3.60
CA GLN A 38 -4.72 -12.03 2.65
C GLN A 38 -5.17 -10.81 1.85
N VAL A 39 -5.47 -9.68 2.52
CA VAL A 39 -5.86 -8.44 1.85
C VAL A 39 -4.75 -7.95 0.92
N PHE A 40 -3.49 -7.96 1.39
CA PHE A 40 -2.35 -7.52 0.59
C PHE A 40 -2.25 -8.30 -0.73
N ARG A 41 -2.38 -9.62 -0.67
CA ARG A 41 -2.32 -10.50 -1.84
C ARG A 41 -3.58 -10.39 -2.71
N ASP A 42 -4.76 -10.47 -2.08
CA ASP A 42 -6.02 -10.65 -2.78
C ASP A 42 -6.49 -9.38 -3.49
N TYR A 43 -5.98 -8.20 -3.09
CA TYR A 43 -6.29 -6.91 -3.72
C TYR A 43 -5.11 -6.29 -4.48
N ASP A 44 -4.03 -7.05 -4.72
CA ASP A 44 -2.82 -6.54 -5.39
C ASP A 44 -2.27 -5.25 -4.71
N ALA A 45 -2.22 -5.26 -3.37
CA ALA A 45 -1.66 -4.15 -2.62
C ALA A 45 -0.13 -4.11 -2.79
N SER A 46 0.43 -2.91 -2.91
CA SER A 46 1.87 -2.66 -2.84
C SER A 46 2.33 -2.36 -1.42
N MET A 47 1.43 -1.84 -0.58
CA MET A 47 1.66 -1.57 0.84
C MET A 47 0.36 -1.68 1.64
N LEU A 48 0.45 -2.23 2.85
CA LEU A 48 -0.57 -2.14 3.88
C LEU A 48 0.15 -1.83 5.19
N GLU A 49 -0.15 -0.68 5.78
CA GLU A 49 0.37 -0.23 7.05
C GLU A 49 -0.79 0.00 8.02
N ILE A 50 -0.73 -0.59 9.21
CA ILE A 50 -1.61 -0.26 10.33
C ILE A 50 -0.79 0.53 11.33
N ASN A 51 -1.17 1.78 11.55
CA ASN A 51 -0.45 2.64 12.48
C ASN A 51 -1.36 3.75 13.04
N PRO A 52 -1.87 3.64 14.29
CA PRO A 52 -1.47 2.66 15.29
C PRO A 52 -2.34 1.38 15.31
N LEU A 53 -1.71 0.25 15.68
CA LEU A 53 -2.39 -0.96 16.14
C LEU A 53 -2.51 -0.90 17.66
N VAL A 54 -3.72 -0.67 18.16
CA VAL A 54 -3.99 -0.29 19.55
C VAL A 54 -4.48 -1.46 20.38
N VAL A 55 -3.98 -1.57 21.60
CA VAL A 55 -4.59 -2.38 22.67
C VAL A 55 -5.52 -1.47 23.48
N THR A 56 -6.81 -1.77 23.46
CA THR A 56 -7.83 -1.01 24.17
C THR A 56 -7.84 -1.35 25.67
N ARG A 57 -8.51 -0.52 26.49
CA ARG A 57 -8.58 -0.71 27.95
C ARG A 57 -9.30 -1.99 28.37
N ASP A 58 -10.19 -2.50 27.54
CA ASP A 58 -10.90 -3.77 27.71
C ASP A 58 -10.08 -4.98 27.23
N GLY A 59 -8.82 -4.78 26.78
CA GLY A 59 -7.95 -5.87 26.34
C GLY A 59 -8.28 -6.40 24.95
N SER A 60 -8.74 -5.52 24.04
CA SER A 60 -8.98 -5.84 22.64
C SER A 60 -7.90 -5.23 21.74
N LEU A 61 -7.61 -5.86 20.60
CA LEU A 61 -6.66 -5.36 19.59
C LEU A 61 -7.43 -4.72 18.42
N VAL A 62 -7.13 -3.46 18.10
CA VAL A 62 -7.85 -2.68 17.10
C VAL A 62 -6.88 -1.94 16.17
N ALA A 63 -7.07 -2.07 14.86
CA ALA A 63 -6.42 -1.21 13.88
C ALA A 63 -7.12 0.15 13.89
N LEU A 64 -6.50 1.16 14.52
CA LEU A 64 -7.13 2.48 14.66
C LEU A 64 -7.06 3.29 13.36
N ASP A 65 -5.94 3.14 12.63
CA ASP A 65 -5.72 3.76 11.34
C ASP A 65 -4.96 2.79 10.42
N ALA A 66 -5.22 2.91 9.13
CA ALA A 66 -4.59 2.10 8.11
C ALA A 66 -4.35 2.90 6.83
N LYS A 67 -3.16 2.73 6.25
CA LYS A 67 -2.81 3.24 4.94
C LYS A 67 -2.50 2.09 3.99
N MET A 68 -3.13 2.13 2.83
CA MET A 68 -2.92 1.13 1.78
C MET A 68 -2.55 1.82 0.47
N SER A 69 -1.66 1.18 -0.27
CA SER A 69 -1.39 1.51 -1.67
C SER A 69 -1.50 0.25 -2.52
N PHE A 70 -1.86 0.41 -3.79
CA PHE A 70 -2.13 -0.68 -4.71
C PHE A 70 -1.19 -0.63 -5.91
N ASP A 71 -0.98 -1.78 -6.56
CA ASP A 71 -0.26 -1.80 -7.84
C ASP A 71 -1.16 -1.26 -8.96
N GLU A 72 -0.82 -0.09 -9.49
CA GLU A 72 -1.56 0.56 -10.58
C GLU A 72 -1.67 -0.35 -11.82
N ASN A 73 -0.66 -1.19 -12.07
CA ASN A 73 -0.68 -2.12 -13.20
C ASN A 73 -1.67 -3.26 -13.01
N ALA A 74 -2.16 -3.51 -11.78
CA ALA A 74 -3.13 -4.53 -11.47
C ALA A 74 -4.57 -4.00 -11.40
N LEU A 75 -4.77 -2.68 -11.42
CA LEU A 75 -6.12 -2.08 -11.24
C LEU A 75 -7.12 -2.53 -12.32
N PHE A 76 -6.67 -2.90 -13.52
CA PHE A 76 -7.54 -3.41 -14.58
C PHE A 76 -8.31 -4.68 -14.18
N ARG A 77 -7.79 -5.46 -13.21
CA ARG A 77 -8.44 -6.67 -12.66
C ARG A 77 -9.03 -6.45 -11.26
N ARG A 78 -9.08 -5.20 -10.78
CA ARG A 78 -9.60 -4.78 -9.45
C ARG A 78 -10.58 -3.62 -9.58
N PRO A 79 -11.76 -3.82 -10.21
CA PRO A 79 -12.76 -2.76 -10.36
C PRO A 79 -13.16 -2.16 -9.00
N GLU A 80 -13.31 -2.99 -7.96
CA GLU A 80 -13.67 -2.56 -6.62
C GLU A 80 -12.67 -1.61 -5.96
N ILE A 81 -11.39 -1.67 -6.35
CA ILE A 81 -10.35 -0.73 -5.88
C ILE A 81 -10.28 0.48 -6.81
N SER A 82 -10.35 0.27 -8.14
CA SER A 82 -10.28 1.34 -9.12
C SER A 82 -11.43 2.35 -8.96
N GLU A 83 -12.61 1.90 -8.54
CA GLU A 83 -13.77 2.76 -8.29
C GLU A 83 -13.61 3.66 -7.05
N LEU A 84 -12.71 3.31 -6.12
CA LEU A 84 -12.40 4.11 -4.94
C LEU A 84 -11.40 5.24 -5.21
N ARG A 85 -10.88 5.37 -6.44
CA ARG A 85 -9.91 6.42 -6.79
C ARG A 85 -10.53 7.81 -6.72
N ASP A 86 -10.12 8.57 -5.72
CA ASP A 86 -10.48 9.99 -5.57
C ASP A 86 -9.45 10.90 -6.24
N LYS A 87 -9.73 11.29 -7.50
CA LYS A 87 -8.88 12.23 -8.27
C LYS A 87 -8.72 13.60 -7.61
N SER A 88 -9.58 13.99 -6.64
CA SER A 88 -9.45 15.27 -5.94
C SER A 88 -8.25 15.31 -4.98
N GLN A 89 -7.71 14.16 -4.60
CA GLN A 89 -6.51 14.02 -3.78
C GLN A 89 -5.21 14.02 -4.59
N GLU A 90 -5.30 14.00 -5.93
CA GLU A 90 -4.16 13.93 -6.85
C GLU A 90 -3.87 15.31 -7.47
N ASP A 91 -2.66 15.50 -8.01
CA ASP A 91 -2.35 16.73 -8.77
C ASP A 91 -3.20 16.77 -10.06
N PRO A 92 -3.96 17.86 -10.32
CA PRO A 92 -4.77 18.00 -11.53
C PRO A 92 -3.97 17.88 -12.84
N ARG A 93 -2.68 18.22 -12.82
CA ARG A 93 -1.77 18.11 -13.98
C ARG A 93 -1.40 16.66 -14.26
N GLU A 94 -1.12 15.89 -13.20
CA GLU A 94 -0.77 14.48 -13.29
C GLU A 94 -1.97 13.65 -13.76
N THR A 95 -3.15 13.88 -13.19
CA THR A 95 -4.39 13.24 -13.62
C THR A 95 -4.72 13.55 -15.09
N PHE A 96 -4.60 14.81 -15.51
CA PHE A 96 -4.85 15.23 -16.89
C PHE A 96 -3.90 14.57 -17.89
N ALA A 97 -2.63 14.39 -17.51
CA ALA A 97 -1.62 13.70 -18.31
C ALA A 97 -1.89 12.19 -18.36
N SER A 98 -2.19 11.57 -17.22
CA SER A 98 -2.50 10.15 -17.09
C SER A 98 -3.71 9.75 -17.94
N ASP A 99 -4.78 10.56 -17.96
CA ASP A 99 -5.97 10.35 -18.79
C ASP A 99 -5.65 10.38 -20.31
N ARG A 100 -4.47 10.86 -20.71
CA ARG A 100 -3.97 10.90 -22.10
C ARG A 100 -2.82 9.92 -22.35
N GLY A 101 -2.50 9.04 -21.39
CA GLY A 101 -1.41 8.08 -21.50
C GLY A 101 -0.02 8.69 -21.37
N LEU A 102 0.09 9.85 -20.70
CA LEU A 102 1.36 10.52 -20.44
C LEU A 102 1.72 10.36 -18.94
N SER A 103 2.98 10.03 -18.67
CA SER A 103 3.55 10.13 -17.32
C SER A 103 4.06 11.55 -17.11
N TYR A 104 3.48 12.27 -16.15
CA TYR A 104 3.88 13.63 -15.75
C TYR A 104 4.17 13.64 -14.25
N VAL A 105 5.17 14.41 -13.84
CA VAL A 105 5.49 14.65 -12.43
C VAL A 105 5.65 16.16 -12.26
N GLY A 106 4.87 16.75 -11.36
CA GLY A 106 4.95 18.17 -11.06
C GLY A 106 6.17 18.50 -10.20
N LEU A 107 7.02 19.42 -10.66
CA LEU A 107 8.09 20.00 -9.86
C LEU A 107 7.86 21.50 -9.66
N ASP A 108 8.34 22.05 -8.55
CA ASP A 108 8.36 23.50 -8.29
C ASP A 108 9.59 24.13 -8.94
N ALA A 109 9.53 24.29 -10.26
CA ALA A 109 10.61 24.82 -11.09
C ALA A 109 10.06 25.60 -12.30
N ASN A 110 10.95 26.23 -13.06
CA ASN A 110 10.62 27.06 -14.23
C ASN A 110 11.07 26.47 -15.58
N ILE A 111 11.67 25.27 -15.59
CA ILE A 111 12.10 24.55 -16.80
C ILE A 111 11.31 23.24 -16.88
N GLY A 112 10.70 22.97 -18.04
CA GLY A 112 9.98 21.72 -18.32
C GLY A 112 10.73 20.84 -19.31
N CYS A 113 10.70 19.53 -19.08
CA CYS A 113 11.35 18.53 -19.93
C CYS A 113 10.31 17.54 -20.50
N ILE A 114 10.40 17.20 -21.79
CA ILE A 114 9.57 16.18 -22.45
C ILE A 114 10.49 15.15 -23.08
N ILE A 115 10.38 13.89 -22.62
CA ILE A 115 11.38 12.85 -22.90
C ILE A 115 10.68 11.52 -23.19
N ASN A 116 11.20 10.73 -24.13
CA ASN A 116 10.67 9.40 -24.43
C ASN A 116 11.27 8.32 -23.51
N GLY A 117 10.64 8.10 -22.36
CA GLY A 117 10.98 7.01 -21.46
C GLY A 117 11.66 7.46 -20.17
N ALA A 118 11.28 6.81 -19.08
CA ALA A 118 11.66 7.18 -17.72
C ALA A 118 13.18 7.17 -17.48
N GLY A 119 13.91 6.25 -18.13
CA GLY A 119 15.37 6.11 -17.97
C GLY A 119 16.18 7.29 -18.54
N LEU A 120 15.66 7.99 -19.54
CA LEU A 120 16.26 9.23 -20.05
C LEU A 120 15.73 10.47 -19.31
N ALA A 121 14.55 10.34 -18.67
CA ALA A 121 13.89 11.45 -17.99
C ALA A 121 14.64 11.93 -16.75
N MET A 122 15.06 11.00 -15.89
CA MET A 122 15.75 11.36 -14.63
C MET A 122 17.10 12.03 -14.86
N PRO A 123 18.03 11.50 -15.71
CA PRO A 123 19.31 12.17 -15.94
C PRO A 123 19.18 13.55 -16.58
N THR A 124 18.12 13.78 -17.38
CA THR A 124 17.89 15.10 -17.98
C THR A 124 17.40 16.13 -16.96
N MET A 125 16.75 15.69 -15.88
CA MET A 125 16.38 16.57 -14.76
C MET A 125 17.56 16.85 -13.81
N ASP A 126 18.55 15.94 -13.74
CA ASP A 126 19.75 16.09 -12.90
C ASP A 126 20.79 17.06 -13.50
N MET A 127 20.70 17.37 -14.81
CA MET A 127 21.66 18.19 -15.56
C MET A 127 21.44 19.70 -15.48
#